data_AF-A0A9N9JW22-F1
#
_entry.id   AF-A0A9N9JW22-F1
#
_cell.length_a   1.000
_cell.length_b   1.000
_cell.length_c   1.000
_cell.angle_alpha   90.00
_cell.angle_beta   90.00
_cell.angle_gamma   90.00
#
_symmetry.space_group_name_H-M   'P 1'
#
loop_
_entity.id
_entity.type
_entity.pdbx_description
1 polymer ?
#
loop_
_entity_poly.entity_id
_entity_poly.type
_entity_poly.pdbx_seq_one_letter_code
_entity_poly.pdbx_strand_id
1 'polypeptide(L)'
;MNNYEKLAISANRGVKLPEWRSAKSLWLIYLYKFRNYQVHKDTISDFVRNLKKIGRDQQVRHLAADEELKIVYDNRCVNCGALENHHHPRFRDTIVVLQKGHIDPNKPEVLENIIPQCQICNQTYKDNFVYDENGYIKAINNENFVLRSKPEVLKRIYELLKKKF
;
A
#
# COMPACT_ATOMS: atom_id res chain seq x y z
N MET A 1 41.85 -1.23 14.03
CA MET A 1 40.92 -0.11 13.83
C MET A 1 39.91 -0.04 14.97
N ASN A 2 40.01 1.00 15.78
CA ASN A 2 39.12 1.32 16.91
C ASN A 2 37.68 1.61 16.40
N ASN A 3 36.66 1.35 17.21
CA ASN A 3 35.26 1.73 16.93
C ASN A 3 35.09 3.21 16.54
N TYR A 4 35.92 4.11 17.08
CA TYR A 4 35.96 5.53 16.70
C TYR A 4 36.46 5.77 15.28
N GLU A 5 37.43 4.98 14.80
CA GLU A 5 37.96 5.09 13.44
C GLU A 5 36.97 4.57 12.39
N LYS A 6 36.14 3.58 12.75
CA LYS A 6 35.02 3.10 11.89
C LYS A 6 33.90 4.14 11.78
N LEU A 7 33.62 4.87 12.86
CA LEU A 7 32.60 5.93 12.92
C LEU A 7 32.97 7.14 12.03
N ALA A 8 34.26 7.47 11.92
CA ALA A 8 34.74 8.56 11.06
C ALA A 8 34.56 8.25 9.55
N ILE A 9 34.72 7.00 9.14
CA ILE A 9 34.59 6.58 7.73
C ILE A 9 33.14 6.68 7.21
N SER A 10 32.15 6.42 8.07
CA SER A 10 30.72 6.49 7.70
C SER A 10 30.22 7.92 7.44
N ALA A 11 30.77 8.93 8.13
CA ALA A 11 30.39 10.33 7.94
C ALA A 11 30.82 10.87 6.56
N ASN A 12 31.98 10.43 6.05
CA ASN A 12 32.48 10.79 4.70
C ASN A 12 31.68 10.17 3.54
N ARG A 13 30.70 9.29 3.82
CA ARG A 13 29.82 8.67 2.81
C ARG A 13 28.38 9.19 2.86
N GLY A 14 28.13 10.30 3.56
CA GLY A 14 26.80 10.93 3.62
C GLY A 14 25.76 10.18 4.47
N VAL A 15 26.18 9.20 5.27
CA VAL A 15 25.27 8.44 6.13
C VAL A 15 25.08 9.17 7.45
N LYS A 16 23.88 9.73 7.68
CA LYS A 16 23.51 10.33 8.96
C LYS A 16 23.47 9.25 10.04
N LEU A 17 24.38 9.33 10.99
CA LEU A 17 24.43 8.38 12.10
C LEU A 17 23.18 8.53 12.99
N PRO A 18 22.58 7.42 13.43
CA PRO A 18 21.45 7.47 14.34
C PRO A 18 21.88 8.01 15.72
N GLU A 19 20.98 8.72 16.38
CA GLU A 19 21.21 9.20 17.75
C GLU A 19 21.50 8.05 18.71
N TRP A 20 22.31 8.33 19.73
CA TRP A 20 22.71 7.36 20.75
C TRP A 20 21.48 6.77 21.46
N ARG A 21 21.38 5.43 21.48
CA ARG A 21 20.22 4.67 22.02
C ARG A 21 18.86 4.99 21.38
N SER A 22 18.84 5.56 20.18
CA SER A 22 17.66 5.51 19.32
C SER A 22 17.34 4.06 18.92
N ALA A 23 16.10 3.79 18.51
CA ALA A 23 15.70 2.46 18.03
C ALA A 23 16.68 1.97 16.94
N LYS A 24 16.91 2.79 15.92
CA LYS A 24 17.83 2.50 14.81
C LYS A 24 19.25 2.18 15.30
N SER A 25 19.76 2.88 16.30
CA SER A 25 21.09 2.57 16.86
C SER A 25 21.13 1.21 17.57
N LEU A 26 20.07 0.83 18.30
CA LEU A 26 19.98 -0.46 18.97
C LEU A 26 19.85 -1.62 17.96
N TRP A 27 19.11 -1.40 16.87
CA TRP A 27 19.06 -2.35 15.74
C TRP A 27 20.46 -2.58 15.17
N LEU A 28 21.22 -1.52 14.88
CA LEU A 28 22.58 -1.63 14.35
C LEU A 28 23.54 -2.32 15.33
N ILE A 29 23.44 -2.04 16.63
CA ILE A 29 24.25 -2.71 17.66
C ILE A 29 23.98 -4.22 17.67
N TYR A 30 22.71 -4.61 17.60
CA TYR A 30 22.33 -6.02 17.58
C TYR A 30 22.83 -6.72 16.30
N LEU A 31 22.58 -6.12 15.14
CA LEU A 31 23.05 -6.67 13.86
C LEU A 31 24.58 -6.76 13.80
N TYR A 32 25.30 -5.79 14.35
CA TYR A 32 26.76 -5.83 14.41
C TYR A 32 27.29 -6.96 15.30
N LYS A 33 26.61 -7.22 16.42
CA LYS A 33 26.91 -8.34 17.32
C LYS A 33 26.74 -9.69 16.61
N PHE A 34 25.74 -9.80 15.73
CA PHE A 34 25.41 -11.02 15.00
C PHE A 34 25.75 -10.97 13.50
N ARG A 35 26.71 -10.15 13.09
CA ARG A 35 27.01 -9.85 11.67
C ARG A 35 27.35 -11.03 10.76
N ASN A 36 27.60 -12.21 11.33
CA ASN A 36 27.93 -13.45 10.61
C ASN A 36 26.88 -14.55 10.83
N TYR A 37 25.73 -14.20 11.42
CA TYR A 37 24.64 -15.13 11.73
C TYR A 37 23.35 -14.61 11.09
N GLN A 38 22.52 -15.54 10.63
CA GLN A 38 21.13 -15.19 10.30
C GLN A 38 20.38 -14.86 11.59
N VAL A 39 19.68 -13.72 11.58
CA VAL A 39 18.88 -13.26 12.72
C VAL A 39 17.45 -12.98 12.28
N HIS A 40 16.49 -13.47 13.06
CA HIS A 40 15.08 -13.22 12.80
C HIS A 40 14.69 -11.80 13.27
N LYS A 41 13.84 -11.10 12.51
CA LYS A 41 13.42 -9.72 12.82
C LYS A 41 12.85 -9.58 14.25
N ASP A 42 12.10 -10.58 14.70
CA ASP A 42 11.48 -10.54 16.03
C ASP A 42 12.52 -10.50 17.15
N THR A 43 13.64 -11.20 16.99
CA THR A 43 14.73 -11.21 18.00
C THR A 43 15.36 -9.83 18.16
N ILE A 44 15.48 -9.07 17.06
CA ILE A 44 15.97 -7.69 17.07
C ILE A 44 14.94 -6.78 17.74
N SER A 45 13.66 -6.98 17.42
CA SER A 45 12.55 -6.21 17.99
C SER A 45 12.41 -6.44 19.50
N ASP A 46 12.62 -7.67 19.99
CA ASP A 46 12.66 -8.00 21.41
C ASP A 46 13.83 -7.33 22.13
N PHE A 47 15.03 -7.42 21.56
CA PHE A 47 16.21 -6.75 22.10
C PHE A 47 15.99 -5.24 22.27
N VAL A 48 15.42 -4.58 21.26
CA VAL A 48 15.14 -3.14 21.30
C VAL A 48 14.07 -2.82 22.33
N ARG A 49 13.02 -3.64 22.44
CA ARG A 49 11.93 -3.48 23.41
C ARG A 49 12.40 -3.62 24.85
N ASN A 50 13.32 -4.54 25.12
CA ASN A 50 13.90 -4.73 26.45
C ASN A 50 14.71 -3.51 26.92
N LEU A 51 15.22 -2.71 25.99
CA LEU A 51 16.02 -1.53 26.29
C LEU A 51 15.23 -0.22 26.15
N LYS A 52 14.14 -0.22 25.40
CA LYS A 52 13.31 0.97 25.14
C LYS A 52 11.86 0.57 24.85
N LYS A 53 10.91 1.18 25.56
CA LYS A 53 9.47 0.96 25.33
C LYS A 53 9.04 1.63 24.03
N ILE A 54 8.91 0.84 22.96
CA ILE A 54 8.53 1.31 21.61
C ILE A 54 7.34 0.47 21.13
N GLY A 55 6.44 1.08 20.35
CA GLY A 55 5.35 0.37 19.68
C GLY A 55 5.86 -0.73 18.75
N ARG A 56 5.04 -1.76 18.48
CA ARG A 56 5.40 -2.78 17.49
C ARG A 56 5.52 -2.13 16.12
N ASP A 57 6.57 -2.50 15.40
CA ASP A 57 6.72 -2.12 14.00
C ASP A 57 5.63 -2.82 13.17
N GLN A 58 4.60 -2.05 12.79
CA GLN A 58 3.45 -2.55 12.02
C GLN A 58 3.78 -2.85 10.54
N GLN A 59 4.98 -2.50 10.07
CA GLN A 59 5.26 -2.45 8.63
C GLN A 59 5.40 -3.82 7.94
N VAL A 60 5.72 -4.91 8.66
CA VAL A 60 6.07 -6.17 7.98
C VAL A 60 4.87 -7.06 7.62
N ARG A 61 3.71 -6.91 8.26
CA ARG A 61 2.53 -7.71 7.88
C ARG A 61 1.81 -7.15 6.64
N HIS A 62 1.87 -5.84 6.44
CA HIS A 62 1.15 -5.18 5.35
C HIS A 62 1.82 -5.45 3.99
N LEU A 63 3.16 -5.40 3.93
CA LEU A 63 3.92 -5.66 2.69
C LEU A 63 3.78 -7.10 2.19
N ALA A 64 3.64 -8.09 3.08
CA ALA A 64 3.48 -9.47 2.65
C ALA A 64 2.07 -9.72 2.08
N ALA A 65 1.03 -9.20 2.74
CA ALA A 65 -0.36 -9.36 2.32
C ALA A 65 -0.64 -8.65 0.98
N ASP A 66 -0.01 -7.49 0.74
CA ASP A 66 -0.16 -6.75 -0.51
C ASP A 66 0.46 -7.51 -1.70
N GLU A 67 1.63 -8.10 -1.48
CA GLU A 67 2.34 -8.87 -2.50
C GLU A 67 1.62 -10.20 -2.77
N GLU A 68 1.10 -10.87 -1.73
CA GLU A 68 0.26 -12.05 -1.87
C GLU A 68 -1.02 -11.75 -2.65
N LEU A 69 -1.70 -10.63 -2.35
CA LEU A 69 -2.87 -10.19 -3.11
C LEU A 69 -2.52 -9.96 -4.58
N LYS A 70 -1.43 -9.25 -4.89
CA LYS A 70 -1.01 -9.01 -6.27
C LYS A 70 -0.78 -10.32 -7.03
N ILE A 71 -0.17 -11.32 -6.40
CA ILE A 71 0.06 -12.64 -6.99
C ILE A 71 -1.25 -13.34 -7.35
N VAL A 72 -2.28 -13.27 -6.48
CA VAL A 72 -3.61 -13.85 -6.76
C VAL A 72 -4.23 -13.28 -8.04
N TYR A 73 -3.94 -12.02 -8.36
CA TYR A 73 -4.43 -11.34 -9.56
C TYR A 73 -3.38 -11.28 -10.69
N ASP A 74 -2.43 -12.21 -10.73
CA ASP A 74 -1.37 -12.29 -11.75
C ASP A 74 -0.54 -10.99 -11.91
N ASN A 75 -0.40 -10.24 -10.83
CA ASN A 75 0.21 -8.90 -10.80
C ASN A 75 -0.45 -7.92 -11.79
N ARG A 76 -1.76 -8.02 -11.99
CA ARG A 76 -2.54 -7.16 -12.88
C ARG A 76 -3.50 -6.27 -12.13
N CYS A 77 -3.75 -5.11 -12.70
CA CYS A 77 -4.86 -4.25 -12.30
C CYS A 77 -6.18 -4.96 -12.61
N VAL A 78 -7.04 -5.09 -11.60
CA VAL A 78 -8.32 -5.79 -11.75
C VAL A 78 -9.27 -5.10 -12.76
N ASN A 79 -9.23 -3.77 -12.88
CA ASN A 79 -10.17 -3.06 -13.77
C ASN A 79 -9.68 -2.94 -15.22
N CYS A 80 -8.37 -2.92 -15.47
CA CYS A 80 -7.84 -2.68 -16.82
C CYS A 80 -6.89 -3.76 -17.34
N GLY A 81 -6.52 -4.74 -16.51
CA GLY A 81 -5.62 -5.84 -16.87
C GLY A 81 -4.14 -5.47 -17.04
N ALA A 82 -3.77 -4.21 -16.76
CA ALA A 82 -2.40 -3.74 -16.92
C ALA A 82 -1.46 -4.42 -15.90
N LEU A 83 -0.31 -4.88 -16.39
CA LEU A 83 0.66 -5.67 -15.63
C LEU A 83 1.64 -4.76 -14.88
N GLU A 84 1.90 -5.04 -13.60
CA GLU A 84 2.85 -4.28 -12.77
C GLU A 84 4.25 -4.23 -13.38
N ASN A 85 4.94 -3.10 -13.23
CA ASN A 85 6.28 -2.85 -13.75
C ASN A 85 6.42 -2.92 -15.28
N HIS A 86 5.30 -2.93 -16.01
CA HIS A 86 5.27 -2.86 -17.48
C HIS A 86 4.61 -1.56 -17.96
N HIS A 87 4.82 -1.23 -19.23
CA HIS A 87 4.11 -0.12 -19.86
C HIS A 87 2.61 -0.38 -19.90
N HIS A 88 1.81 0.62 -19.52
CA HIS A 88 0.36 0.50 -19.54
C HIS A 88 -0.14 0.34 -21.00
N PRO A 89 -1.04 -0.63 -21.30
CA PRO A 89 -1.45 -0.94 -22.68
C PRO A 89 -2.01 0.25 -23.46
N ARG A 90 -2.74 1.15 -22.77
CA ARG A 90 -3.34 2.37 -23.33
C ARG A 90 -2.49 3.63 -23.16
N PHE A 91 -1.59 3.66 -22.18
CA PHE A 91 -0.83 4.85 -21.79
C PHE A 91 0.64 4.47 -21.78
N ARG A 92 1.22 4.36 -22.98
CA ARG A 92 2.52 3.70 -23.16
C ARG A 92 3.65 4.39 -22.41
N ASP A 93 3.59 5.69 -22.16
CA ASP A 93 4.63 6.40 -21.41
C ASP A 93 4.55 6.17 -19.89
N THR A 94 3.56 5.40 -19.42
CA THR A 94 3.32 5.14 -18.00
C THR A 94 3.73 3.72 -17.64
N ILE A 95 4.64 3.58 -16.68
CA ILE A 95 4.91 2.31 -16.01
C ILE A 95 3.83 2.05 -14.98
N VAL A 96 3.22 0.88 -15.02
CA VAL A 96 2.14 0.47 -14.11
C VAL A 96 2.70 0.23 -12.72
N VAL A 97 2.09 0.86 -11.73
CA VAL A 97 2.32 0.60 -10.30
C VAL A 97 1.00 0.16 -9.70
N LEU A 98 0.95 -1.04 -9.13
CA LEU A 98 -0.25 -1.52 -8.46
C LEU A 98 -0.34 -0.95 -7.05
N GLN A 99 -1.53 -0.46 -6.73
CA GLN A 99 -1.92 0.12 -5.47
C GLN A 99 -3.11 -0.65 -4.92
N LYS A 100 -3.37 -0.49 -3.63
CA LYS A 100 -4.60 -1.00 -3.03
C LYS A 100 -5.77 -0.09 -3.43
N GLY A 101 -6.75 -0.68 -4.10
CA GLY A 101 -8.06 -0.08 -4.31
C GLY A 101 -9.07 -0.71 -3.36
N HIS A 102 -9.99 0.08 -2.82
CA HIS A 102 -11.10 -0.46 -2.02
C HIS A 102 -12.15 -1.12 -2.91
N ILE A 103 -12.64 -2.29 -2.50
CA ILE A 103 -13.87 -2.88 -3.06
C ILE A 103 -15.06 -2.01 -2.64
N ASP A 104 -15.20 -1.75 -1.33
CA ASP A 104 -16.20 -0.83 -0.77
C ASP A 104 -15.47 0.27 0.01
N PRO A 105 -15.54 1.54 -0.44
CA PRO A 105 -14.84 2.65 0.21
C PRO A 105 -15.32 2.95 1.64
N ASN A 106 -16.50 2.47 2.05
CA ASN A 106 -17.01 2.69 3.41
C ASN A 106 -16.57 1.60 4.40
N LYS A 107 -15.82 0.60 3.94
CA LYS A 107 -15.31 -0.50 4.76
C LYS A 107 -13.81 -0.34 5.02
N PRO A 108 -13.30 -0.92 6.12
CA PRO A 108 -11.88 -0.82 6.43
C PRO A 108 -10.98 -1.47 5.36
N GLU A 109 -9.74 -1.02 5.29
CA GLU A 109 -8.70 -1.57 4.41
C GLU A 109 -8.20 -2.92 4.95
N VAL A 110 -8.97 -3.97 4.70
CA VAL A 110 -8.65 -5.37 5.02
C VAL A 110 -8.56 -6.19 3.74
N LEU A 111 -7.88 -7.35 3.77
CA LEU A 111 -7.60 -8.16 2.59
C LEU A 111 -8.85 -8.50 1.76
N GLU A 112 -9.98 -8.71 2.43
CA GLU A 112 -11.27 -9.03 1.82
C GLU A 112 -11.98 -7.82 1.18
N ASN A 113 -11.47 -6.61 1.43
CA ASN A 113 -12.04 -5.35 0.92
C ASN A 113 -11.05 -4.57 0.04
N ILE A 114 -9.93 -5.18 -0.36
CA ILE A 114 -8.95 -4.56 -1.24
C ILE A 114 -8.75 -5.38 -2.51
N ILE A 115 -8.47 -4.67 -3.59
CA ILE A 115 -8.17 -5.20 -4.91
C ILE A 115 -6.96 -4.46 -5.48
N PRO A 116 -6.10 -5.12 -6.28
CA PRO A 116 -4.99 -4.44 -6.92
C PRO A 116 -5.49 -3.59 -8.09
N GLN A 117 -5.23 -2.29 -8.03
CA GLN A 117 -5.55 -1.34 -9.09
C GLN A 117 -4.29 -0.60 -9.53
N CYS A 118 -4.16 -0.32 -10.83
CA CYS A 118 -3.10 0.58 -11.29
C CYS A 118 -3.41 2.02 -10.85
N GLN A 119 -2.37 2.85 -10.76
CA GLN A 119 -2.48 4.26 -10.40
C GLN A 119 -3.50 5.03 -11.24
N ILE A 120 -3.69 4.65 -12.50
CA ILE A 120 -4.64 5.32 -13.42
C ILE A 120 -6.08 4.96 -13.07
N CYS A 121 -6.37 3.67 -12.88
CA CYS A 121 -7.71 3.21 -12.52
C CYS A 121 -8.10 3.68 -11.12
N ASN A 122 -7.19 3.53 -10.15
CA ASN A 122 -7.42 3.95 -8.78
C ASN A 122 -7.70 5.46 -8.70
N GLN A 123 -6.97 6.28 -9.45
CA GLN A 123 -7.21 7.73 -9.50
C GLN A 123 -8.45 8.14 -10.29
N THR A 124 -8.80 7.39 -11.35
CA THR A 124 -9.95 7.73 -12.21
C THR A 124 -11.26 7.42 -11.50
N TYR A 125 -11.34 6.23 -10.89
CA TYR A 125 -12.57 5.76 -10.29
C TYR A 125 -12.69 6.12 -8.82
N LYS A 126 -11.57 6.15 -8.06
CA LYS A 126 -11.51 6.48 -6.63
C LYS A 126 -12.63 5.79 -5.84
N ASP A 127 -13.19 6.51 -4.88
CA ASP A 127 -14.29 6.10 -4.02
C ASP A 127 -15.67 6.32 -4.67
N ASN A 128 -15.77 6.42 -6.00
CA ASN A 128 -17.07 6.65 -6.65
C ASN A 128 -17.93 5.39 -6.76
N PHE A 129 -17.34 4.21 -6.66
CA PHE A 129 -18.00 2.94 -6.94
C PHE A 129 -17.69 1.89 -5.87
N VAL A 130 -18.60 0.94 -5.74
CA VAL A 130 -18.40 -0.32 -5.04
C VAL A 130 -18.16 -1.42 -6.07
N TYR A 131 -17.09 -2.18 -5.91
CA TYR A 131 -16.72 -3.27 -6.80
C TYR A 131 -17.16 -4.64 -6.27
N ASP A 132 -17.03 -5.68 -7.09
CA ASP A 132 -16.83 -7.04 -6.63
C ASP A 132 -15.34 -7.40 -6.61
N GLU A 133 -15.02 -8.62 -6.17
CA GLU A 133 -13.66 -9.17 -6.17
C GLU A 133 -13.02 -9.19 -7.57
N ASN A 134 -13.81 -9.26 -8.64
CA ASN A 134 -13.33 -9.25 -10.02
C ASN A 134 -13.22 -7.83 -10.61
N GLY A 135 -13.42 -6.78 -9.80
CA GLY A 135 -13.31 -5.39 -10.22
C GLY A 135 -14.49 -4.88 -11.06
N TYR A 136 -15.62 -5.60 -11.11
CA TYR A 136 -16.85 -5.10 -11.74
C TYR A 136 -17.61 -4.17 -10.80
N ILE A 137 -18.21 -3.12 -11.35
CA ILE A 137 -18.99 -2.16 -10.57
C ILE A 137 -20.32 -2.79 -10.15
N LYS A 138 -20.55 -2.95 -8.84
CA LYS A 138 -21.82 -3.39 -8.26
C LYS A 138 -22.75 -2.22 -7.94
N ALA A 139 -22.20 -1.11 -7.48
CA ALA A 139 -22.99 0.04 -7.05
C ALA A 139 -22.23 1.36 -7.17
N ILE A 140 -22.98 2.46 -7.11
CA ILE A 140 -22.44 3.81 -6.95
C ILE A 140 -22.23 4.04 -5.45
N ASN A 141 -21.04 4.51 -5.09
CA ASN A 141 -20.73 4.93 -3.73
C ASN A 141 -20.91 6.43 -3.52
N ASN A 142 -20.50 7.25 -4.50
CA ASN A 142 -20.60 8.71 -4.41
C ASN A 142 -21.73 9.23 -5.32
N GLU A 143 -22.79 9.78 -4.72
CA GLU A 143 -23.95 10.33 -5.42
C GLU A 143 -23.59 11.48 -6.36
N ASN A 144 -22.52 12.23 -6.08
CA ASN A 144 -22.05 13.30 -6.96
C ASN A 144 -21.58 12.76 -8.31
N PHE A 145 -21.20 11.47 -8.39
CA PHE A 145 -20.87 10.84 -9.66
C PHE A 145 -22.07 10.83 -10.62
N VAL A 146 -23.29 10.63 -10.09
CA VAL A 146 -24.53 10.62 -10.88
C VAL A 146 -24.72 11.94 -11.60
N LEU A 147 -24.41 13.05 -10.93
CA LEU A 147 -24.58 14.42 -11.43
C LEU A 147 -23.77 14.73 -12.70
N ARG A 148 -22.76 13.90 -13.02
CA ARG A 148 -21.97 14.02 -14.27
C ARG A 148 -22.73 13.51 -15.50
N SER A 149 -23.87 12.86 -15.30
CA SER A 149 -24.70 12.31 -16.37
C SER A 149 -25.44 13.41 -17.14
N LYS A 150 -25.86 13.10 -18.37
CA LYS A 150 -26.69 14.01 -19.17
C LYS A 150 -28.04 14.31 -18.47
N PRO A 151 -28.65 15.50 -18.69
CA PRO A 151 -29.91 15.88 -18.04
C PRO A 151 -31.05 14.84 -18.21
N GLU A 152 -31.15 14.22 -19.38
CA GLU A 152 -32.14 13.17 -19.65
C GLU A 152 -31.97 11.93 -18.77
N VAL A 153 -30.71 11.54 -18.50
CA VAL A 153 -30.38 10.41 -17.62
C VAL A 153 -30.74 10.77 -16.18
N LEU A 154 -30.39 11.99 -15.74
CA LEU A 154 -30.74 12.48 -14.40
C LEU A 154 -32.24 12.45 -14.16
N LYS A 155 -33.04 12.89 -15.14
CA LYS A 155 -34.50 12.83 -15.06
C LYS A 155 -35.02 11.40 -14.93
N ARG A 156 -34.48 10.45 -15.71
CA ARG A 156 -34.84 9.03 -15.59
C ARG A 156 -34.46 8.43 -14.23
N ILE A 157 -33.29 8.78 -13.70
CA ILE A 157 -32.85 8.34 -12.36
C ILE A 157 -33.77 8.91 -11.29
N TYR A 158 -34.08 10.21 -11.36
CA TYR A 158 -35.00 10.85 -10.42
C TYR A 158 -36.38 10.19 -10.40
N GLU A 159 -36.98 9.97 -11.58
CA GLU A 159 -38.26 9.26 -11.72
C GLU A 159 -38.21 7.84 -11.14
N LEU A 160 -37.10 7.13 -11.35
CA LEU A 160 -36.90 5.78 -10.82
C LEU A 160 -36.80 5.80 -9.29
N LEU A 161 -36.03 6.71 -8.72
CA LEU A 161 -35.85 6.82 -7.28
C LEU A 161 -37.14 7.27 -6.57
N LYS A 162 -37.89 8.22 -7.15
CA LYS A 162 -39.19 8.67 -6.65
C LYS A 162 -40.25 7.57 -6.61
N LYS A 163 -40.11 6.53 -7.43
CA LYS A 163 -41.01 5.35 -7.41
C LYS A 163 -40.58 4.30 -6.39
N LYS A 164 -39.29 4.28 -6.05
CA LYS A 164 -38.69 3.27 -5.16
C LYS A 164 -38.88 3.62 -3.68
N PHE A 165 -38.85 4.91 -3.38
CA PHE A 165 -39.00 5.49 -2.04
C PHE A 165 -40.24 6.38 -1.98
#